data_AF-A0A3T1B2M6-F1
#
_entry.id   AF-A0A3T1B2M6-F1
#
_cell.length_a   1.000
_cell.length_b   1.000
_cell.length_c   1.000
_cell.angle_alpha   90.00
_cell.angle_beta   90.00
_cell.angle_gamma   90.00
#
_symmetry.space_group_name_H-M   'P 1'
#
loop_
_entity.id
_entity.type
_entity.pdbx_description
1 polymer ?
#
loop_
_entity_poly.entity_id
_entity_poly.type
_entity_poly.pdbx_seq_one_letter_code
_entity_poly.pdbx_strand_id
1 'polypeptide(L)'
;MTTVLDQQRDLVTVRAGRRDIGAFRSQPDRTVYVPAIDATAVAIAALGTVAAVSIATAVALHPRRAIGTVTMGPGGWISIKQTRRPRLRAARSSPRPWWAHILRARRLVVES
;
A
#
# COMPACT_ATOMS: atom_id res chain seq x y z
N MET A 1 22.13 -38.89 -11.83
CA MET A 1 22.44 -38.19 -10.57
C MET A 1 23.09 -36.87 -10.94
N THR A 2 22.24 -35.83 -10.98
CA THR A 2 22.45 -34.37 -11.18
C THR A 2 23.81 -33.86 -11.66
N THR A 3 24.03 -33.96 -12.96
CA THR A 3 24.89 -33.11 -13.79
C THR A 3 24.28 -31.70 -13.92
N VAL A 4 24.54 -30.81 -12.96
CA VAL A 4 24.14 -29.39 -13.05
C VAL A 4 25.35 -28.45 -13.13
N LEU A 5 26.58 -28.96 -12.92
CA LEU A 5 27.78 -28.13 -12.78
C LEU A 5 28.64 -27.97 -14.06
N ASP A 6 28.31 -28.62 -15.17
CA ASP A 6 29.15 -28.55 -16.40
C ASP A 6 28.56 -27.68 -17.52
N GLN A 7 27.33 -27.16 -17.36
CA GLN A 7 26.67 -26.35 -18.39
C GLN A 7 27.15 -24.89 -18.47
N GLN A 8 28.06 -24.50 -17.57
CA GLN A 8 28.49 -23.11 -17.41
C GLN A 8 29.68 -22.73 -18.33
N ARG A 9 30.26 -23.70 -19.05
CA ARG A 9 31.46 -23.49 -19.88
C ARG A 9 31.21 -22.80 -21.21
N ASP A 10 29.94 -22.62 -21.62
CA ASP A 10 29.59 -22.09 -22.95
C ASP A 10 28.70 -20.83 -22.89
N LEU A 11 28.80 -20.08 -21.78
CA LEU A 11 28.07 -18.84 -21.54
C LEU A 11 29.03 -17.65 -21.54
N VAL A 12 28.87 -16.78 -22.55
CA VAL A 12 29.59 -15.51 -22.65
C VAL A 12 28.70 -14.41 -22.09
N THR A 13 29.03 -13.90 -20.90
CA THR A 13 28.27 -12.82 -20.25
C THR A 13 28.44 -11.49 -20.97
N VAL A 14 27.35 -10.77 -21.17
CA VAL A 14 27.29 -9.43 -21.75
C VAL A 14 26.96 -8.42 -20.66
N ARG A 15 27.84 -7.43 -20.47
CA ARG A 15 27.74 -6.39 -19.44
C ARG A 15 27.57 -5.01 -20.07
N ALA A 16 26.78 -4.15 -19.43
CA ALA A 16 26.86 -2.70 -19.60
C ALA A 16 27.32 -2.07 -18.30
N GLY A 17 28.54 -1.55 -18.28
CA GLY A 17 29.16 -1.07 -17.05
C GLY A 17 29.28 -2.17 -16.01
N ARG A 18 28.66 -2.00 -14.84
CA ARG A 18 28.68 -2.97 -13.73
C ARG A 18 27.48 -3.94 -13.72
N ARG A 19 26.56 -3.84 -14.69
CA ARG A 19 25.34 -4.64 -14.74
C ARG A 19 25.42 -5.72 -15.80
N ASP A 20 25.12 -6.96 -15.42
CA ASP A 20 24.90 -8.06 -16.37
C ASP A 20 23.58 -7.83 -17.09
N ILE A 21 23.61 -7.73 -18.43
CA ILE A 21 22.40 -7.53 -19.26
C ILE A 21 21.92 -8.87 -19.84
N GLY A 22 22.83 -9.84 -19.97
CA GLY A 22 22.51 -11.15 -20.48
C GLY A 22 23.74 -12.00 -20.70
N ALA A 23 23.56 -13.13 -21.35
CA ALA A 23 24.64 -13.99 -21.78
C ALA A 23 24.29 -14.63 -23.12
N PHE A 24 25.28 -14.76 -23.99
CA PHE A 24 25.17 -15.62 -25.15
C PHE A 24 25.48 -17.05 -24.72
N ARG A 25 24.56 -17.96 -25.01
CA ARG A 25 24.73 -19.39 -24.83
C ARG A 25 25.11 -19.97 -26.18
N SER A 26 26.31 -20.51 -26.31
CA SER A 26 26.64 -21.31 -27.49
C SER A 26 26.00 -22.69 -27.36
N GLN A 27 25.50 -23.17 -28.49
CA GLN A 27 25.09 -24.54 -28.74
C GLN A 27 25.81 -24.96 -30.03
N PRO A 28 25.99 -26.28 -30.27
CA PRO A 28 26.74 -26.78 -31.41
C PRO A 28 26.36 -26.14 -32.76
N ASP A 29 25.08 -25.82 -32.96
CA ASP A 29 24.56 -25.24 -34.21
C ASP A 29 24.01 -23.81 -34.08
N ARG A 30 23.97 -23.22 -32.88
CA ARG A 30 23.36 -21.89 -32.69
C ARG A 30 23.86 -21.15 -31.47
N THR A 31 23.95 -19.84 -31.58
CA THR A 31 24.20 -18.95 -30.44
C THR A 31 22.90 -18.25 -30.06
N VAL A 32 22.46 -18.40 -28.81
CA VAL A 32 21.19 -17.83 -28.31
C VAL A 32 21.49 -16.80 -27.23
N TYR A 33 20.97 -15.58 -27.40
CA TYR A 33 21.02 -14.56 -26.36
C TYR A 33 20.01 -14.86 -25.25
N VAL A 34 20.46 -14.85 -24.01
CA VAL A 34 19.66 -15.07 -22.80
C VAL A 34 19.71 -13.79 -21.98
N PRO A 35 18.61 -13.02 -21.88
CA PRO A 35 18.61 -11.78 -21.08
C PRO A 35 18.76 -12.11 -19.59
N ALA A 36 19.55 -11.30 -18.89
CA ALA A 36 19.66 -11.35 -17.44
C ALA A 36 18.47 -10.60 -16.85
N ILE A 37 17.46 -11.37 -16.41
CA ILE A 37 16.33 -10.80 -15.68
C ILE A 37 16.73 -10.73 -14.21
N ASP A 38 16.79 -9.52 -13.68
CA ASP A 38 16.92 -9.30 -12.24
C ASP A 38 15.58 -9.63 -11.57
N ALA A 39 15.44 -10.88 -11.14
CA ALA A 39 14.24 -11.37 -10.45
C ALA A 39 13.95 -10.56 -9.17
N THR A 40 14.97 -10.01 -8.52
CA THR A 40 14.83 -9.16 -7.33
C THR A 40 14.18 -7.85 -7.71
N ALA A 41 14.66 -7.19 -8.77
CA ALA A 41 14.06 -5.96 -9.27
C ALA A 41 12.61 -6.17 -9.71
N VAL A 42 12.30 -7.28 -10.38
CA VAL A 42 10.94 -7.63 -10.78
C VAL A 42 10.04 -7.86 -9.56
N ALA A 43 10.51 -8.60 -8.56
CA ALA A 43 9.76 -8.86 -7.34
C ALA A 43 9.48 -7.57 -6.55
N ILE A 44 10.50 -6.70 -6.41
CA ILE A 44 10.34 -5.38 -5.77
C ILE A 44 9.33 -4.53 -6.52
N ALA A 45 9.41 -4.48 -7.86
CA ALA A 45 8.46 -3.74 -8.67
C ALA A 45 7.04 -4.27 -8.46
N ALA A 46 6.83 -5.59 -8.54
CA ALA A 46 5.54 -6.21 -8.34
C ALA A 46 4.94 -5.90 -6.95
N LEU A 47 5.75 -6.02 -5.88
CA LEU A 47 5.33 -5.68 -4.52
C LEU A 47 4.95 -4.20 -4.40
N GLY A 48 5.72 -3.31 -5.01
CA GLY A 48 5.43 -1.87 -5.06
C GLY A 48 4.07 -1.58 -5.72
N THR A 49 3.78 -2.24 -6.84
CA THR A 49 2.50 -2.09 -7.54
C THR A 49 1.32 -2.56 -6.70
N VAL A 50 1.46 -3.72 -6.03
CA VAL A 50 0.41 -4.25 -5.13
C VAL A 50 0.17 -3.31 -3.94
N ALA A 51 1.24 -2.75 -3.36
CA ALA A 51 1.12 -1.77 -2.28
C ALA A 51 0.40 -0.49 -2.75
N ALA A 52 0.75 0.04 -3.92
CA ALA A 52 0.10 1.24 -4.46
C ALA A 52 -1.40 1.02 -4.72
N VAL A 53 -1.76 -0.11 -5.35
CA VAL A 53 -3.16 -0.45 -5.65
C VAL A 53 -3.97 -0.64 -4.37
N SER A 54 -3.42 -1.34 -3.37
CA SER A 54 -4.11 -1.55 -2.10
C SER A 54 -4.38 -0.24 -1.34
N ILE A 55 -3.40 0.68 -1.31
CA ILE A 55 -3.59 2.02 -0.72
C ILE A 55 -4.66 2.79 -1.49
N ALA A 56 -4.58 2.83 -2.82
CA ALA A 56 -5.55 3.55 -3.66
C ALA A 56 -6.97 3.00 -3.44
N THR A 57 -7.11 1.67 -3.34
CA THR A 57 -8.38 1.00 -3.12
C THR A 57 -8.92 1.32 -1.71
N ALA A 58 -8.07 1.27 -0.69
CA ALA A 58 -8.45 1.64 0.68
C ALA A 58 -8.93 3.09 0.77
N VAL A 59 -8.29 4.02 0.05
CA VAL A 59 -8.70 5.43 -0.02
C VAL A 59 -10.00 5.58 -0.79
N ALA A 60 -10.16 4.90 -1.92
CA ALA A 60 -11.37 4.96 -2.75
C ALA A 60 -12.60 4.39 -2.03
N LEU A 61 -12.41 3.29 -1.29
CA LEU A 61 -13.45 2.67 -0.47
C LEU A 61 -13.65 3.39 0.87
N HIS A 62 -12.77 4.31 1.26
CA HIS A 62 -12.98 5.08 2.47
C HIS A 62 -14.18 6.02 2.25
N PRO A 63 -15.27 5.86 3.02
CA PRO A 63 -16.45 6.70 2.84
C PRO A 63 -16.06 8.15 3.12
N ARG A 64 -15.98 8.97 2.06
CA ARG A 64 -15.87 10.42 2.20
C ARG A 64 -17.09 10.86 3.00
N ARG A 65 -16.86 11.31 4.23
CA ARG A 65 -17.92 11.88 5.05
C ARG A 65 -18.36 13.15 4.35
N ALA A 66 -19.48 13.08 3.63
CA ALA A 66 -20.13 14.27 3.11
C ALA A 66 -20.53 15.13 4.31
N ILE A 67 -19.71 16.12 4.60
CA ILE A 67 -20.12 17.25 5.44
C ILE A 67 -21.14 17.97 4.57
N GLY A 68 -22.40 18.01 5.00
CA GLY A 68 -23.43 18.73 4.27
C GLY A 68 -23.19 20.24 4.31
N THR A 69 -24.19 21.01 3.89
CA THR A 69 -24.09 22.48 3.81
C THR A 69 -23.62 23.08 5.14
N VAL A 70 -22.51 23.83 5.07
CA VAL A 70 -21.98 24.62 6.17
C VAL A 70 -22.60 26.00 6.07
N THR A 71 -23.41 26.38 7.05
CA THR A 71 -24.05 27.71 7.11
C THR A 71 -23.53 28.48 8.31
N MET A 72 -23.11 29.72 8.09
CA MET A 72 -22.75 30.64 9.17
C MET A 72 -23.98 31.43 9.62
N GLY A 73 -24.26 31.45 10.91
CA GLY A 73 -25.34 32.25 11.49
C GLY A 73 -24.88 33.69 11.81
N PRO A 74 -25.83 34.63 11.99
CA PRO A 74 -25.52 35.96 12.50
C PRO A 74 -24.84 35.83 13.87
N GLY A 75 -23.62 36.36 14.00
CA GLY A 75 -22.79 36.19 15.21
C GLY A 75 -21.67 35.13 15.10
N GLY A 76 -21.43 34.55 13.91
CA GLY A 76 -20.22 33.76 13.63
C GLY A 76 -20.29 32.28 13.99
N TRP A 77 -21.44 31.78 14.43
CA TRP A 77 -21.63 30.35 14.68
C TRP A 77 -21.70 29.56 13.37
N ILE A 78 -21.08 28.38 13.36
CA ILE A 78 -21.08 27.48 12.20
C ILE A 78 -22.07 26.34 12.46
N SER A 79 -23.12 26.26 11.66
CA SER A 79 -24.06 25.14 11.66
C SER A 79 -23.73 24.19 10.50
N ILE A 80 -23.56 22.90 10.81
CA ILE A 80 -23.27 21.87 9.82
C ILE A 80 -24.48 20.95 9.72
N LYS A 81 -25.16 20.95 8.57
CA LYS A 81 -26.33 20.09 8.32
C LYS A 81 -25.92 18.75 7.69
N GLN A 82 -26.75 17.72 7.83
CA GLN A 82 -26.54 16.36 7.29
C GLN A 82 -25.26 15.63 7.76
N THR A 83 -24.66 16.05 8.87
CA THR A 83 -23.60 15.22 9.49
C THR A 83 -24.23 13.96 10.06
N ARG A 84 -23.76 12.78 9.65
CA ARG A 84 -24.09 11.54 10.39
C ARG A 84 -23.68 11.74 11.84
N ARG A 85 -24.63 11.62 12.78
CA ARG A 85 -24.33 11.61 14.21
C ARG A 85 -23.20 10.59 14.42
N PRO A 86 -22.09 10.96 15.08
CA PRO A 86 -21.06 9.99 15.39
C PRO A 86 -21.73 8.83 16.10
N ARG A 87 -21.51 7.60 15.62
CA ARG A 87 -22.03 6.42 16.30
C ARG A 87 -21.49 6.48 17.73
N LEU A 88 -22.35 6.81 18.68
CA LEU A 88 -22.07 6.70 20.10
C LEU A 88 -21.91 5.19 20.31
N ARG A 89 -20.67 4.70 20.25
CA ARG A 89 -20.40 3.28 20.49
C ARG A 89 -20.92 3.01 21.89
N ALA A 90 -21.90 2.10 21.99
CA ALA A 90 -22.45 1.69 23.27
C ALA A 90 -21.27 1.38 24.19
N ALA A 91 -21.25 2.11 25.31
CA ALA A 91 -20.14 2.35 26.21
C ALA A 91 -19.49 1.10 26.83
N ARG A 92 -19.92 -0.12 26.49
CA ARG A 92 -19.65 -1.31 27.30
C ARG A 92 -18.44 -2.14 26.87
N SER A 93 -17.88 -1.95 25.66
CA SER A 93 -16.87 -2.89 25.12
C SER A 93 -15.56 -2.28 24.61
N SER A 94 -15.29 -0.99 24.81
CA SER A 94 -14.01 -0.39 24.37
C SER A 94 -13.37 0.49 25.45
N PRO A 95 -12.09 0.25 25.80
CA PRO A 95 -11.35 1.06 26.76
C PRO A 95 -11.23 2.51 26.28
N ARG A 96 -11.20 3.45 27.24
CA ARG A 96 -11.10 4.90 26.92
C ARG A 96 -9.73 5.18 26.29
N PRO A 97 -9.66 5.94 25.20
CA PRO A 97 -8.37 6.33 24.63
C PRO A 97 -7.67 7.32 25.56
N TRP A 98 -6.34 7.25 25.62
CA TRP A 98 -5.49 8.02 26.54
C TRP A 98 -5.73 9.54 26.48
N TRP A 99 -5.97 10.08 25.27
CA TRP A 99 -6.26 11.51 25.08
C TRP A 99 -7.54 11.95 25.79
N ALA A 100 -8.51 11.06 25.98
CA ALA A 100 -9.75 11.38 26.67
C ALA A 100 -9.55 11.60 28.18
N HIS A 101 -8.52 10.96 28.76
CA HIS A 101 -8.12 11.20 30.15
C HIS A 101 -7.45 12.57 30.31
N ILE A 102 -6.57 12.92 29.38
CA ILE A 102 -5.87 14.22 29.36
C ILE A 102 -6.89 15.37 29.25
N LEU A 103 -7.84 15.24 28.32
CA LEU A 103 -8.86 16.27 28.10
C LEU A 103 -9.99 16.26 29.14
N ARG A 104 -9.94 15.37 30.15
CA ARG A 104 -11.03 15.15 31.11
C ARG A 104 -12.41 15.02 30.44
N ALA A 105 -12.44 14.41 29.26
CA ALA A 105 -13.65 14.35 28.43
C ALA A 105 -14.72 13.47 29.10
N ARG A 106 -15.90 14.06 29.37
CA ARG A 106 -17.04 13.32 29.92
C ARG A 106 -17.71 12.49 28.83
N ARG A 107 -18.17 11.28 29.17
CA ARG A 107 -18.96 10.46 28.24
C ARG A 107 -20.32 11.13 28.03
N LEU A 108 -20.70 11.29 26.78
CA LEU A 108 -22.06 11.67 26.41
C LEU A 108 -22.94 10.43 26.54
N VAL A 109 -23.75 10.39 27.60
CA VAL A 109 -24.79 9.37 27.80
C VAL A 109 -26.08 9.97 27.27
N VAL A 110 -26.79 9.25 26.40
CA VAL A 110 -28.13 9.63 25.99
C VAL A 110 -29.07 9.07 27.05
N GLU A 111 -29.68 9.96 27.84
CA GLU A 111 -30.85 9.63 28.64
C GLU A 111 -32.01 9.43 27.65
N SER A 112 -32.63 8.26 27.68
CA SER A 112 -33.80 7.91 26.85
C SER A 112 -35.08 8.02 27.64
#